data_AF-A0A258QXH1-F1
#
_entry.id   AF-A0A258QXH1-F1
#
_cell.length_a   1.000
_cell.length_b   1.000
_cell.length_c   1.000
_cell.angle_alpha   90.00
_cell.angle_beta   90.00
_cell.angle_gamma   90.00
#
_symmetry.space_group_name_H-M   'P 1'
#
loop_
_entity.id
_entity.type
_entity.pdbx_description
1 polymer ?
#
loop_
_entity_poly.entity_id
_entity_poly.type
_entity_poly.pdbx_seq_one_letter_code
_entity_poly.pdbx_strand_id
1 'polypeptide(L)' 'HSLQVAAGSLAFLVVIHKLEYFVNARIIGEQIKARAWELLIAMLVMEAAFGLQGVIAAPIIYAYIKKELSDRELI' A
#
# COMPACT_ATOMS: atom_id res chain seq x y z
N HIS A 1 -18.64 -23.02 22.91
CA HIS A 1 -19.08 -21.65 22.58
C HIS A 1 -17.92 -20.66 22.35
N SER A 2 -16.84 -20.67 23.13
CA SER A 2 -15.71 -19.72 22.98
C SER A 2 -14.91 -19.86 21.67
N LEU A 3 -14.73 -21.09 21.16
CA LEU A 3 -13.94 -21.33 19.94
C LEU A 3 -14.56 -20.70 18.68
N GLN A 4 -15.89 -20.77 18.55
CA GLN A 4 -16.62 -20.15 17.45
C GLN A 4 -16.51 -18.62 17.49
N VAL A 5 -16.60 -18.04 18.69
CA VAL A 5 -16.42 -16.60 18.89
C VAL A 5 -14.98 -16.19 18.56
N ALA A 6 -13.98 -16.93 19.04
CA ALA A 6 -12.56 -16.66 18.74
C ALA A 6 -12.26 -16.74 17.24
N ALA A 7 -12.79 -17.74 16.54
CA ALA A 7 -12.65 -17.86 15.08
C ALA A 7 -13.35 -16.72 14.34
N GLY A 8 -14.55 -16.32 14.78
CA GLY A 8 -15.27 -15.17 14.24
C GLY A 8 -14.51 -13.86 14.42
N SER A 9 -13.94 -13.63 15.61
CA SER A 9 -13.11 -12.45 15.91
C SER A 9 -11.83 -12.43 15.06
N LEU A 10 -11.16 -13.57 14.89
CA LEU A 10 -9.96 -13.66 14.04
C LEU A 10 -10.29 -13.35 12.57
N ALA A 11 -11.36 -13.95 12.04
CA ALA A 11 -11.80 -13.69 10.67
C ALA A 11 -12.15 -12.20 10.48
N PHE A 12 -12.87 -11.61 11.43
CA PHE A 12 -13.19 -10.18 11.42
C PHE A 12 -11.93 -9.30 11.40
N LEU A 13 -10.95 -9.57 12.27
CA LEU A 13 -9.69 -8.82 12.34
C LEU A 13 -8.91 -8.91 11.02
N VAL A 14 -8.77 -10.10 10.45
CA VAL A 14 -8.08 -10.31 9.17
C VAL A 14 -8.77 -9.55 8.04
N VAL A 15 -10.10 -9.60 7.98
CA VAL A 15 -10.88 -8.91 6.94
C VAL A 15 -10.77 -7.40 7.07
N ILE A 16 -11.00 -6.84 8.27
CA ILE A 16 -10.94 -5.39 8.49
C ILE A 16 -9.54 -4.85 8.21
N HIS A 17 -8.49 -5.55 8.67
CA HIS A 17 -7.12 -5.14 8.41
C HIS A 17 -6.80 -5.11 6.90
N LYS A 18 -7.25 -6.12 6.15
CA LYS A 18 -7.02 -6.16 4.70
C LYS A 18 -7.81 -5.07 3.97
N LEU A 19 -9.05 -4.81 4.38
CA LEU A 19 -9.87 -3.72 3.83
C LEU A 19 -9.23 -2.36 4.09
N GLU A 20 -8.72 -2.11 5.29
CA GLU A 20 -7.99 -0.89 5.63
C GLU A 20 -6.77 -0.70 4.72
N TYR A 21 -6.00 -1.75 4.45
CA TYR A 21 -4.86 -1.69 3.55
C TYR A 21 -5.27 -1.31 2.10
N PHE A 22 -6.34 -1.91 1.58
CA PHE A 22 -6.88 -1.57 0.25
C PHE A 22 -7.36 -0.12 0.18
N VAL A 23 -8.07 0.34 1.21
CA VAL A 23 -8.56 1.72 1.29
C VAL A 23 -7.39 2.69 1.39
N ASN A 24 -6.39 2.41 2.23
CA ASN A 24 -5.18 3.22 2.35
C ASN A 24 -4.42 3.31 1.02
N ALA A 25 -4.27 2.21 0.30
CA ALA A 25 -3.63 2.21 -1.02
C ALA A 25 -4.43 3.05 -2.04
N ARG A 26 -5.77 3.00 -1.99
CA ARG A 26 -6.64 3.80 -2.86
C ARG A 26 -6.58 5.30 -2.52
N ILE A 27 -6.70 5.66 -1.25
CA ILE A 27 -6.69 7.06 -0.80
C ILE A 27 -5.33 7.70 -1.08
N ILE A 28 -4.24 7.00 -0.75
CA ILE A 28 -2.89 7.45 -1.06
C ILE A 28 -2.76 7.60 -2.58
N GLY A 29 -3.14 6.59 -3.37
CA GLY A 29 -3.13 6.66 -4.83
C GLY A 29 -3.91 7.85 -5.39
N GLU A 30 -5.12 8.12 -4.91
CA GLU A 30 -5.92 9.28 -5.33
C GLU A 30 -5.26 10.61 -4.95
N GLN A 31 -4.65 10.74 -3.77
CA GLN A 31 -3.94 11.97 -3.36
C GLN A 31 -2.70 12.28 -4.22
N ILE A 32 -1.92 11.26 -4.60
CA ILE A 32 -0.72 11.43 -5.43
C ILE A 32 -0.96 11.17 -6.92
N LYS A 33 -2.23 11.11 -7.36
CA LYS A 33 -2.66 10.76 -8.73
C LYS A 33 -2.01 9.48 -9.26
N ALA A 34 -1.69 8.53 -8.39
CA ALA A 34 -1.10 7.24 -8.72
C ALA A 34 -2.18 6.20 -8.99
N ARG A 35 -2.01 5.44 -10.07
CA ARG A 35 -2.86 4.28 -10.34
C ARG A 35 -2.46 3.15 -9.39
N ALA A 36 -3.43 2.38 -8.92
CA ALA A 36 -3.19 1.29 -7.97
C ALA A 36 -2.11 0.30 -8.43
N TRP A 37 -2.03 0.00 -9.74
CA TRP A 37 -1.01 -0.89 -10.27
C TRP A 37 0.42 -0.30 -10.22
N GLU A 38 0.58 1.02 -10.33
CA GLU A 38 1.90 1.68 -10.21
C GLU A 38 2.47 1.49 -8.81
N LEU A 39 1.61 1.69 -7.79
CA LEU A 39 1.96 1.49 -6.39
C LEU A 39 2.26 0.02 -6.07
N LEU A 40 1.52 -0.93 -6.65
CA LEU A 40 1.79 -2.37 -6.46
C LEU A 40 3.15 -2.75 -7.04
N ILE A 41 3.50 -2.26 -8.23
CA ILE A 41 4.83 -2.50 -8.81
C ILE A 41 5.91 -1.86 -7.95
N ALA A 42 5.72 -0.63 -7.48
CA ALA A 42 6.67 0.03 -6.58
C ALA A 42 6.89 -0.76 -5.29
N MET A 43 5.82 -1.30 -4.70
CA MET A 43 5.90 -2.17 -3.52
C MET A 43 6.69 -3.45 -3.80
N LEU A 44 6.43 -4.14 -4.92
CA LEU A 44 7.15 -5.37 -5.29
C LEU A 44 8.65 -5.11 -5.55
N VAL A 45 8.98 -4.04 -6.25
CA VAL A 45 10.38 -3.66 -6.53
C VAL A 45 11.11 -3.34 -5.24
N MET A 46 10.48 -2.57 -4.35
CA MET A 46 11.07 -2.21 -3.08
C MET A 46 11.16 -3.40 -2.12
N GLU A 47 10.19 -4.32 -2.15
CA GLU A 47 10.26 -5.59 -1.41
C GLU A 47 11.44 -6.44 -1.87
N ALA A 48 11.64 -6.58 -3.18
CA ALA A 48 12.76 -7.32 -3.72
C ALA A 48 14.13 -6.70 -3.35
N ALA A 49 14.20 -5.37 -3.25
CA ALA A 49 15.44 -4.66 -2.94
C ALA A 49 15.75 -4.57 -1.43
N PHE A 50 14.73 -4.40 -0.57
CA PHE A 50 14.90 -4.08 0.86
C PHE A 50 14.05 -4.94 1.80
N GLY A 51 13.34 -5.95 1.28
CA GLY A 51 12.42 -6.78 2.04
C GLY A 51 11.21 -6.01 2.57
N LEU A 52 10.71 -6.42 3.74
CA LEU A 52 9.50 -5.83 4.33
C LEU A 52 9.61 -4.31 4.56
N GLN A 53 10.80 -3.80 4.87
CA GLN A 53 11.03 -2.36 5.03
C GLN A 53 10.80 -1.60 3.72
N GLY A 54 11.10 -2.23 2.58
CA GLY A 54 10.86 -1.66 1.26
C GLY A 54 9.39 -1.46 0.96
N VAL A 55 8.52 -2.41 1.34
CA VAL A 55 7.07 -2.28 1.15
C VAL A 55 6.52 -1.05 1.87
N ILE A 56 7.02 -0.77 3.08
CA ILE A 56 6.62 0.40 3.89
C ILE A 56 7.11 1.70 3.24
N ALA A 57 8.33 1.72 2.69
CA ALA A 57 8.92 2.90 2.06
C ALA A 57 8.40 3.18 0.65
N ALA A 58 7.87 2.16 -0.05
CA ALA A 58 7.50 2.24 -1.46
C ALA A 58 6.53 3.38 -1.80
N PRO A 59 5.43 3.63 -1.05
CA PRO A 59 4.50 4.71 -1.38
C PRO A 59 5.15 6.09 -1.26
N ILE A 60 6.02 6.28 -0.27
CA ILE A 60 6.72 7.55 0.00
C ILE A 60 7.72 7.83 -1.12
N ILE A 61 8.53 6.83 -1.48
CA ILE A 61 9.53 6.96 -2.54
C ILE A 61 8.84 7.17 -3.89
N TYR A 62 7.78 6.42 -4.18
CA TYR A 62 7.00 6.57 -5.42
C TYR A 62 6.40 7.99 -5.51
N ALA A 63 5.78 8.49 -4.44
CA ALA A 63 5.24 9.84 -4.40
C ALA A 63 6.32 10.91 -4.63
N TYR A 64 7.49 10.75 -4.01
CA TYR A 64 8.62 11.66 -4.17
C TYR A 64 9.15 11.67 -5.60
N ILE A 65 9.41 10.51 -6.19
CA ILE A 65 9.91 10.39 -7.58
C ILE A 65 8.89 10.99 -8.55
N LYS A 66 7.61 10.66 -8.39
CA LYS A 66 6.55 11.18 -9.26
C LYS A 66 6.46 12.70 -9.18
N LYS A 67 6.56 13.25 -7.97
CA LYS A 67 6.60 14.69 -7.76
C LYS A 67 7.82 15.32 -8.45
N GLU A 68 9.01 14.77 -8.24
CA GLU A 68 10.25 15.29 -8.83
C GLU A 68 10.21 15.27 -10.37
N LEU A 69 9.63 14.22 -10.96
CA LEU A 69 9.44 14.13 -12.41
C LEU A 69 8.43 15.17 -12.92
N SER A 70 7.31 15.36 -12.23
CA SER A 70 6.32 16.38 -12.59
C SER A 70 6.87 17.80 -12.42
N ASP A 71 7.62 18.09 -11.35
CA ASP A 71 8.24 19.39 -11.10
C ASP A 71 9.31 19.73 -12.17
N ARG A 72 9.89 18.70 -12.81
CA ARG A 72 10.83 18.82 -13.95
C ARG A 72 10.17 18.71 -15.32
N GLU A 73 8.84 18.64 -15.39
CA GLU A 73 8.07 18.46 -16.63
C GLU A 73 8.47 17.22 -17.45
N LEU A 74 8.90 16.15 -16.77
CA LEU A 74 9.29 14.88 -17.40
C LEU A 74 8.11 13.90 -17.56
N ILE A 75 7.00 14.14 -16.85
CA ILE A 75 5.72 13.41 -16.94
C ILE A 75 4.53 14.33 -16.68
#